data_AF-A0AA43KWZ2-F1
#
_entry.id   AF-A0AA43KWZ2-F1
#
_cell.length_a   1.000
_cell.length_b   1.000
_cell.length_c   1.000
_cell.angle_alpha   90.00
_cell.angle_beta   90.00
_cell.angle_gamma   90.00
#
_symmetry.space_group_name_H-M   'P 1'
#
loop_
_entity.id
_entity.type
_entity.pdbx_description
1 polymer ?
#
loop_
_entity_poly.entity_id
_entity_poly.type
_entity_poly.pdbx_seq_one_letter_code
_entity_poly.pdbx_strand_id
1 'polypeptide(L)' 'MSRKEQVLIITPPMFEKDLNGEHFRFLDIICPTCNGAGEVPQHGDFFGLEPADMDICQRCNGAGLLIADVVVRWKPDETV' A
#
# COMPACT_ATOMS: atom_id res chain seq x y z
N MET A 1 52.78 15.99 -21.11
CA MET A 1 51.74 15.05 -20.62
C MET A 1 50.38 15.64 -20.93
N SER A 2 49.55 14.93 -21.71
CA SER A 2 48.20 15.37 -22.08
C SER A 2 47.20 14.80 -21.09
N ARG A 3 46.45 15.65 -20.39
CA ARG A 3 45.32 15.26 -19.53
C ARG A 3 44.06 15.26 -20.38
N LYS A 4 43.40 14.12 -20.51
CA LYS A 4 42.06 14.02 -21.09
C LYS A 4 41.05 14.01 -19.95
N GLU A 5 40.13 14.95 -19.98
CA GLU A 5 39.03 15.04 -19.04
C GLU A 5 37.76 14.55 -19.75
N GLN A 6 37.06 13.59 -19.13
CA GLN A 6 35.79 13.08 -19.63
C GLN A 6 34.74 13.36 -18.56
N VAL A 7 33.73 14.14 -18.94
CA VAL A 7 32.61 14.47 -18.08
C VAL A 7 31.42 13.64 -18.53
N LEU A 8 30.91 12.79 -17.64
CA LEU A 8 29.67 12.05 -17.85
C LEU A 8 28.51 12.87 -17.30
N ILE A 9 27.65 13.37 -18.19
CA ILE A 9 26.43 14.08 -17.80
C ILE A 9 25.28 13.07 -17.78
N ILE A 10 24.86 12.68 -16.58
CA ILE A 10 23.68 11.84 -16.38
C ILE A 10 22.49 12.77 -16.18
N THR A 11 21.59 12.82 -17.17
CA THR A 11 20.30 13.50 -17.00
C THR A 11 19.30 12.46 -16.53
N PRO A 12 18.75 12.56 -15.30
CA PRO A 12 17.71 11.64 -14.87
C PRO A 12 16.49 11.80 -15.79
N PRO A 13 15.80 10.70 -16.14
CA PRO A 13 14.57 10.80 -16.91
C PRO A 13 13.56 11.62 -16.11
N MET A 14 12.95 12.63 -16.76
CA MET A 14 11.78 13.29 -16.20
C MET A 14 10.67 12.24 -16.15
N PHE A 15 10.26 11.85 -14.94
CA PHE A 15 9.17 10.92 -14.76
C PHE A 15 7.87 11.71 -14.93
N GLU A 16 6.91 11.18 -15.71
CA GLU A 16 5.56 11.75 -15.86
C GLU A 16 4.80 11.93 -14.52
N LYS A 17 5.38 11.45 -13.40
CA LYS A 17 4.94 11.72 -12.01
C LYS A 17 4.82 13.21 -11.69
N ASP A 18 5.51 14.09 -12.42
CA ASP A 18 5.48 15.52 -12.15
C ASP A 18 4.17 16.21 -12.58
N LEU A 19 3.31 15.55 -13.37
CA LEU A 19 2.06 16.15 -13.87
C LEU A 19 0.81 15.78 -13.04
N ASN A 20 0.82 14.68 -12.29
CA ASN A 20 -0.36 14.15 -11.59
C ASN A 20 -0.15 13.83 -10.10
N GLY A 21 1.04 14.12 -9.56
CA GLY A 21 1.38 13.85 -8.17
C GLY A 21 2.14 12.54 -7.96
N GLU A 22 2.66 12.36 -6.75
CA GLU A 22 3.42 11.16 -6.39
C GLU A 22 2.47 10.01 -6.07
N HIS A 23 2.66 8.88 -6.74
CA HIS A 23 1.93 7.65 -6.47
C HIS A 23 2.83 6.64 -5.76
N PHE A 24 2.37 6.15 -4.61
CA PHE A 24 3.01 5.12 -3.80
C PHE A 24 2.05 3.94 -3.59
N ARG A 25 2.57 2.73 -3.78
CA ARG A 25 1.85 1.50 -3.48
C ARG A 25 2.65 0.67 -2.48
N PHE A 26 2.00 0.30 -1.39
CA PHE A 26 2.54 -0.63 -0.40
C PHE A 26 1.72 -1.91 -0.47
N LEU A 27 2.39 -3.00 -0.85
CA LEU A 27 1.79 -4.32 -1.05
C LEU A 27 1.98 -5.18 0.19
N ASP A 28 1.31 -6.33 0.21
CA ASP A 28 1.50 -7.40 1.19
C ASP A 28 1.32 -6.98 2.66
N ILE A 29 0.47 -5.99 2.91
CA ILE A 29 0.14 -5.56 4.27
C ILE A 29 -0.80 -6.59 4.89
N ILE A 30 -0.37 -7.24 5.96
CA ILE A 30 -1.21 -8.20 6.69
C ILE A 30 -2.48 -7.50 7.18
N CYS A 31 -3.64 -8.07 6.87
CA CYS A 31 -4.92 -7.52 7.31
C CYS A 31 -5.01 -7.62 8.84
N PRO A 32 -5.11 -6.50 9.58
CA PRO A 32 -5.09 -6.52 11.04
C PRO A 32 -6.40 -7.03 11.65
N THR A 33 -7.45 -7.20 10.85
CA THR A 33 -8.74 -7.71 11.32
C THR A 33 -8.77 -9.24 11.41
N CYS A 34 -8.17 -9.94 10.44
CA CYS A 34 -8.07 -11.40 10.44
C CYS A 34 -6.64 -11.92 10.65
N ASN A 35 -5.68 -11.02 10.91
CA ASN A 35 -4.25 -11.34 11.07
C ASN A 35 -3.68 -12.22 9.94
N GLY A 36 -4.15 -12.01 8.71
CA GLY A 36 -3.71 -12.79 7.54
C GLY A 36 -4.51 -14.05 7.25
N ALA A 37 -5.44 -14.46 8.11
CA ALA A 37 -6.21 -15.70 7.93
C ALA A 37 -7.25 -15.62 6.79
N GLY A 38 -7.70 -14.42 6.44
CA GLY A 38 -8.78 -14.22 5.43
C GLY A 38 -10.19 -14.44 5.97
N GLU A 39 -10.33 -15.01 7.17
CA GLU A 39 -11.59 -15.30 7.84
C GLU A 39 -11.59 -14.77 9.28
N VAL A 40 -12.78 -14.58 9.84
CA VAL A 40 -13.00 -14.16 11.23
C VAL A 40 -14.09 -15.03 11.84
N PRO A 41 -14.00 -15.36 13.14
CA PRO A 41 -15.09 -16.07 13.81
C PRO A 41 -16.37 -15.24 13.72
N GLN A 42 -17.44 -15.87 13.20
CA GLN A 42 -18.78 -15.39 13.39
C GLN A 42 -19.06 -15.40 14.91
N HIS A 43 -19.81 -14.43 15.43
CA HIS A 43 -20.24 -14.46 16.83
C HIS A 43 -21.22 -15.62 17.04
N GLY A 44 -20.68 -16.84 17.17
CA GLY A 44 -21.38 -18.06 17.53
C GLY A 44 -21.32 -18.28 19.04
N ASP A 45 -22.35 -18.98 19.56
CA ASP A 45 -22.78 -19.06 20.96
C ASP A 45 -21.75 -18.69 22.04
N PHE A 46 -22.13 -17.72 22.87
CA PHE A 46 -21.40 -17.19 24.03
C PHE A 46 -20.90 -18.27 25.03
N PHE A 47 -21.42 -19.49 24.91
CA PHE A 47 -21.10 -20.63 25.77
C PHE A 47 -19.96 -21.53 25.24
N GLY A 48 -19.47 -21.32 24.01
CA GLY A 48 -18.32 -22.08 23.46
C GLY A 48 -18.56 -23.59 23.34
N LEU A 49 -19.83 -23.99 23.22
CA LEU A 49 -20.23 -25.40 23.17
C LEU A 49 -20.02 -26.04 21.79
N GLU A 50 -19.88 -25.22 20.75
CA GLU A 50 -19.62 -25.64 19.37
C GLU A 50 -18.45 -24.84 18.79
N PRO A 51 -17.69 -25.41 17.83
CA PRO A 51 -16.68 -24.65 17.09
C PRO A 51 -17.32 -23.44 16.42
N ALA A 52 -16.68 -22.27 16.54
CA ALA A 52 -17.21 -21.05 15.95
C ALA A 52 -17.23 -21.17 14.42
N ASP A 53 -18.39 -20.89 13.82
CA ASP A 53 -18.49 -20.72 12.38
C ASP A 53 -17.58 -19.58 11.94
N MET A 54 -16.91 -19.75 10.79
CA MET A 54 -15.97 -18.78 10.25
C MET A 54 -16.62 -18.01 9.11
N ASP A 55 -16.58 -16.68 9.19
CA ASP A 55 -17.04 -15.78 8.14
C ASP A 55 -15.86 -15.19 7.36
N ILE A 56 -16.06 -14.91 6.07
CA ILE A 56 -15.07 -14.22 5.25
C ILE A 56 -14.80 -12.83 5.84
N CYS A 57 -13.51 -12.52 6.06
CA CYS A 57 -13.10 -11.21 6.55
C CYS A 57 -13.43 -10.14 5.50
N GLN A 58 -14.44 -9.32 5.80
CA GLN A 58 -14.93 -8.28 4.89
C GLN A 58 -13.87 -7.21 4.59
N ARG A 59 -12.91 -6.98 5.50
CA ARG A 59 -11.88 -5.95 5.33
C ARG A 59 -10.88 -6.28 4.22
N CYS A 60 -10.43 -7.53 4.14
CA CYS A 60 -9.52 -7.99 3.07
C CYS A 60 -10.24 -8.85 2.03
N ASN A 61 -11.56 -8.98 2.12
CA ASN A 61 -12.40 -9.81 1.26
C ASN A 61 -11.83 -11.24 1.08
N GLY A 62 -11.41 -11.88 2.18
CA GLY A 62 -10.84 -13.23 2.14
C GLY A 62 -9.35 -13.34 1.78
N ALA A 63 -8.71 -12.27 1.29
CA ALA A 63 -7.34 -12.34 0.78
C ALA A 63 -6.26 -12.44 1.88
N GLY A 64 -6.58 -12.10 3.12
CA GLY A 64 -5.61 -12.00 4.22
C GLY A 64 -4.65 -10.80 4.14
N LEU A 65 -4.50 -10.20 2.96
CA LEU A 65 -3.61 -9.08 2.68
C LEU A 65 -4.38 -7.83 2.22
N LEU A 66 -3.75 -6.68 2.39
CA LEU A 66 -4.23 -5.36 2.01
C LEU A 66 -3.16 -4.64 1.17
N ILE A 67 -3.62 -3.68 0.38
CA ILE A 67 -2.76 -2.76 -0.37
C ILE A 67 -3.07 -1.35 0.12
N ALA A 68 -2.04 -0.58 0.44
CA ALA A 68 -2.18 0.87 0.62
C ALA A 68 -1.80 1.58 -0.68
N ASP A 69 -2.77 2.25 -1.28
CA ASP A 69 -2.61 3.06 -2.49
C ASP A 69 -2.68 4.55 -2.09
N VAL A 70 -1.53 5.24 -2.14
CA VAL A 70 -1.36 6.62 -1.68
C VAL A 70 -1.04 7.53 -2.85
N VAL A 71 -1.85 8.57 -3.04
CA VAL A 71 -1.66 9.59 -4.08
C VAL A 71 -1.45 10.94 -3.42
N VAL A 72 -0.24 11.49 -3.55
CA VAL A 72 0.12 12.84 -3.09
C VAL A 72 -0.06 13.81 -4.24
N ARG A 73 -0.95 14.80 -4.08
CA ARG A 73 -1.17 15.84 -5.10
C ARG A 73 -0.60 17.17 -4.60
N TRP A 74 0.34 17.71 -5.34
CA TRP A 74 0.89 19.03 -5.09
C TRP A 74 -0.02 20.11 -5.69
N LYS A 75 -0.25 21.18 -4.94
CA LYS A 75 -0.97 22.37 -5.41
C LYS A 75 -0.17 23.61 -5.00
N PRO A 76 -0.20 24.69 -5.79
CA PRO A 76 0.36 25.97 -5.38
C PRO A 76 -0.25 26.43 -4.06
N ASP A 77 0.57 27.05 -3.22
CA ASP A 77 0.09 27.72 -2.02
C ASP A 77 -0.41 29.12 -2.41
N GLU A 78 -1.73 29.28 -2.47
CA GLU A 78 -2.39 30.55 -2.84
C GLU A 78 -2.56 31.49 -1.64
N THR A 79 -1.93 31.20 -0.48
CA THR A 79 -2.04 32.04 0.73
C THR A 79 -1.03 33.19 0.82
N VAL A 80 -0.21 33.40 -0.23
CA VAL A 80 0.80 34.47 -0.32
C VAL A 80 0.35 35.60 -1.24
#